data_AF-A0A8H5LU69-F1
#
_entry.id   AF-A0A8H5LU69-F1
#
_cell.length_a   1.000
_cell.length_b   1.000
_cell.length_c   1.000
_cell.angle_alpha   90.00
_cell.angle_beta   90.00
_cell.angle_gamma   90.00
#
_symmetry.space_group_name_H-M   'P 1'
#
loop_
_entity.id
_entity.type
_entity.pdbx_description
1 polymer ?
#
loop_
_entity_poly.entity_id
_entity_poly.type
_entity_poly.pdbx_seq_one_letter_code
_entity_poly.pdbx_strand_id
1 'polypeptide(L)'
;MNAPSVLRMLSAYVGKERFLKGVSLYLKDNMYGNTVTNDLWKGIAAATGRPQITNCYSTGLINSNALGFDVPKLMDSWIKKTGFPVVTVTETSTGIRVRQDRFLETGIAEEKDNETLWSIPLNILTQDAKGKPVVDRTTLLETREQYFPLDTSKTFKLNAGTNGIYRVLYISERLSKIAQEILKSDSCFTLEDKLGLVKDCMALSKAALMRLSSALNLIDAMRQEEEYLVWSTISKSLDDISSIWKDRTEIHEVLDEFCRSLFKPIVKKLGYDYSANDSMDITQLRTTAISHCVVAKDTDVVNELRRRFDHYMKTGDDSKIPADLESATYRVAVEYGGRDEYNAVKDIFQKSPTPSAKIGAMYDMALEH
;
A
#
# COMPACT_ATOMS: atom_id res chain seq x y z
N MET A 1 -12.87 -0.30 -11.40
CA MET A 1 -12.68 -1.39 -10.42
C MET A 1 -11.92 -2.51 -11.11
N ASN A 2 -10.91 -3.11 -10.49
CA ASN A 2 -10.09 -4.15 -11.12
C ASN A 2 -10.61 -5.55 -10.72
N ALA A 3 -11.05 -6.36 -11.69
CA ALA A 3 -11.67 -7.67 -11.45
C ALA A 3 -10.85 -8.66 -10.57
N PRO A 4 -9.51 -8.73 -10.66
CA PRO A 4 -8.70 -9.59 -9.79
C PRO A 4 -8.81 -9.24 -8.31
N SER A 5 -8.93 -7.96 -7.97
CA SER A 5 -9.10 -7.52 -6.57
C SER A 5 -10.44 -7.99 -6.00
N VAL A 6 -11.49 -8.02 -6.83
CA VAL A 6 -12.84 -8.46 -6.45
C VAL A 6 -12.82 -9.96 -6.14
N LEU A 7 -12.13 -10.73 -6.98
CA LEU A 7 -11.92 -12.16 -6.77
C LEU A 7 -11.06 -12.45 -5.54
N ARG A 8 -10.02 -11.66 -5.28
CA ARG A 8 -9.20 -11.78 -4.06
C ARG A 8 -10.02 -11.53 -2.80
N MET A 9 -10.86 -10.48 -2.79
CA MET A 9 -11.77 -10.21 -1.68
C MET A 9 -12.73 -11.38 -1.44
N LEU A 10 -13.35 -11.90 -2.50
CA LEU A 10 -14.25 -13.05 -2.40
C LEU A 10 -13.52 -14.29 -1.90
N SER A 11 -12.31 -14.57 -2.41
CA SER A 11 -11.47 -15.69 -1.96
C SER A 11 -11.11 -15.58 -0.48
N ALA A 12 -10.81 -14.37 0.00
CA ALA A 12 -10.54 -14.12 1.41
C ALA A 12 -11.80 -14.31 2.27
N TYR A 13 -12.98 -13.93 1.77
CA TYR A 13 -14.26 -14.06 2.48
C TYR A 13 -14.71 -15.53 2.61
N VAL A 14 -14.73 -16.28 1.50
CA VAL A 14 -15.21 -17.68 1.51
C VAL A 14 -14.13 -18.69 1.92
N GLY A 15 -12.86 -18.27 1.93
CA GLY A 15 -11.70 -19.13 2.15
C GLY A 15 -11.13 -19.71 0.86
N LYS A 16 -9.80 -19.70 0.74
CA LYS A 16 -9.06 -20.07 -0.48
C LYS A 16 -9.42 -21.46 -1.01
N GLU A 17 -9.53 -22.46 -0.14
CA GLU A 17 -9.86 -23.83 -0.54
C GLU A 17 -11.26 -23.95 -1.13
N ARG A 18 -12.26 -23.34 -0.48
CA ARG A 18 -13.66 -23.31 -0.96
C ARG A 18 -13.75 -22.52 -2.26
N PHE A 19 -13.03 -21.40 -2.36
CA PHE A 19 -12.94 -20.61 -3.59
C PHE A 19 -12.40 -21.44 -4.76
N LEU A 20 -11.24 -22.09 -4.59
CA LEU A 20 -10.63 -22.91 -5.65
C LEU A 20 -11.49 -24.11 -6.03
N LYS A 21 -12.12 -24.77 -5.05
CA LYS A 21 -13.10 -25.83 -5.31
C LYS A 21 -14.28 -25.31 -6.13
N GLY A 22 -14.79 -24.12 -5.79
CA GLY A 22 -15.87 -23.46 -6.51
C GLY A 22 -15.53 -23.09 -7.95
N VAL A 23 -14.32 -22.56 -8.18
CA VAL A 23 -13.79 -22.31 -9.52
C VAL A 23 -13.66 -23.61 -10.32
N SER A 24 -13.21 -24.70 -9.68
CA SER A 24 -13.13 -26.02 -10.33
C SER A 24 -14.49 -26.55 -10.77
N LEU A 25 -15.52 -26.40 -9.93
CA LEU A 25 -16.90 -26.77 -10.28
C LEU A 25 -17.41 -25.94 -11.46
N TYR A 26 -17.25 -24.62 -11.38
CA TYR A 26 -17.60 -23.70 -12.45
C TYR A 26 -16.95 -24.07 -13.81
N LEU A 27 -15.64 -24.36 -13.83
CA LEU A 27 -14.95 -24.74 -15.06
C LEU A 27 -15.43 -26.08 -15.62
N LYS A 28 -15.76 -27.05 -14.77
CA LYS A 28 -16.30 -28.36 -15.19
C LYS A 28 -17.71 -28.23 -15.77
N ASP A 29 -18.57 -27.47 -15.11
CA ASP A 29 -19.98 -27.32 -15.50
C ASP A 29 -20.14 -26.53 -16.81
N ASN A 30 -19.16 -25.71 -17.17
CA ASN A 30 -19.20 -24.83 -18.35
C ASN A 30 -18.15 -25.21 -19.41
N MET A 31 -17.62 -26.43 -19.35
CA MET A 31 -16.60 -26.90 -20.29
C MET A 31 -17.13 -26.87 -21.73
N TYR A 32 -16.33 -26.31 -22.65
CA TYR A 32 -16.68 -26.14 -24.07
C TYR A 32 -17.88 -25.22 -24.34
N GLY A 33 -18.35 -24.45 -23.34
CA GLY A 33 -19.46 -23.51 -23.45
C GLY A 33 -19.06 -22.04 -23.22
N ASN A 34 -20.07 -21.17 -23.15
CA ASN A 34 -19.95 -19.77 -22.77
C ASN A 34 -20.52 -19.55 -21.36
N THR A 35 -20.13 -18.48 -20.68
CA THR A 35 -20.54 -18.19 -19.31
C THR A 35 -20.96 -16.74 -19.14
N VAL A 36 -21.82 -16.50 -18.15
CA VAL A 36 -22.08 -15.16 -17.63
C VAL A 36 -21.60 -15.07 -16.18
N THR A 37 -21.47 -13.85 -15.65
CA THR A 37 -20.88 -13.61 -14.31
C THR A 37 -21.56 -14.41 -13.20
N ASN A 38 -22.88 -14.62 -13.29
CA ASN A 38 -23.63 -15.40 -12.31
C ASN A 38 -23.24 -16.88 -12.27
N ASP A 39 -22.68 -17.46 -13.34
CA ASP A 39 -22.31 -18.87 -13.36
C ASP A 39 -21.09 -19.14 -12.48
N LEU A 40 -20.14 -18.20 -12.42
CA LEU A 40 -19.03 -18.27 -11.47
C LEU A 40 -19.51 -18.23 -10.01
N TRP A 41 -20.47 -17.36 -9.70
CA TRP A 41 -21.02 -17.24 -8.35
C TRP A 41 -21.77 -18.49 -7.91
N LYS A 42 -22.49 -19.16 -8.82
CA LYS A 42 -23.13 -20.46 -8.55
C LYS A 42 -22.08 -21.54 -8.21
N GLY A 43 -21.00 -21.62 -8.98
CA GLY A 43 -19.93 -22.59 -8.71
C GLY A 43 -19.28 -22.39 -7.34
N ILE A 44 -19.00 -21.13 -6.97
CA ILE A 44 -18.44 -20.80 -5.64
C ILE A 44 -19.45 -21.08 -4.54
N ALA A 45 -20.72 -20.68 -4.69
CA ALA A 45 -21.78 -20.96 -3.72
C ALA A 45 -21.97 -22.47 -3.48
N ALA A 46 -21.84 -23.29 -4.53
CA ALA A 46 -21.92 -24.75 -4.41
C ALA A 46 -20.78 -25.35 -3.56
N ALA A 47 -19.59 -24.74 -3.60
CA ALA A 47 -18.44 -25.18 -2.80
C ALA A 47 -18.47 -24.71 -1.34
N THR A 48 -19.26 -23.67 -1.03
CA THR A 48 -19.37 -23.09 0.31
C THR A 48 -20.52 -23.65 1.16
N GLY A 49 -21.41 -24.45 0.57
CA GLY A 49 -22.63 -24.93 1.22
C GLY A 49 -23.79 -23.92 1.12
N ARG A 50 -25.03 -24.41 1.13
CA ARG A 50 -26.25 -23.56 1.10
C ARG A 50 -26.32 -22.71 2.37
N PRO A 51 -26.74 -21.43 2.30
CA PRO A 51 -27.05 -20.66 3.50
C PRO A 51 -28.12 -21.41 4.31
N GLN A 52 -27.75 -21.98 5.46
CA GLN A 52 -28.76 -22.36 6.43
C GLN A 52 -29.24 -21.06 7.06
N ILE A 53 -30.50 -20.70 6.79
CA ILE A 53 -31.21 -19.69 7.57
C ILE A 53 -31.40 -20.30 8.96
N THR A 54 -30.41 -20.15 9.82
CA THR A 54 -30.55 -20.49 11.23
C THR A 54 -30.98 -19.21 11.94
N ASN A 55 -32.26 -19.12 12.32
CA ASN A 55 -32.73 -18.12 13.27
C ASN A 55 -31.90 -18.27 14.56
N CYS A 56 -30.84 -17.49 14.73
CA CYS A 56 -29.97 -17.55 15.89
C CYS A 56 -30.45 -16.58 16.98
N TYR A 57 -31.60 -16.90 17.58
CA TYR A 57 -31.86 -16.50 18.95
C TYR A 57 -31.60 -17.74 19.82
N SER A 58 -30.57 -17.68 20.63
CA SER A 58 -30.06 -18.71 21.56
C SER A 58 -28.81 -19.48 21.12
N THR A 59 -27.84 -19.48 22.04
CA THR A 59 -26.58 -20.22 22.12
C THR A 59 -25.35 -19.58 21.44
N GLY A 60 -24.51 -18.95 22.28
CA GLY A 60 -23.32 -18.17 21.94
C GLY A 60 -22.10 -18.98 21.50
N LEU A 61 -22.25 -19.92 20.58
CA LEU A 61 -21.15 -20.62 19.92
C LEU A 61 -21.49 -20.79 18.42
N ILE A 62 -21.06 -19.84 17.60
CA ILE A 62 -21.14 -19.95 16.13
C ILE A 62 -20.01 -20.84 15.62
N ASN A 63 -20.36 -22.04 15.16
CA ASN A 63 -19.47 -22.85 14.32
C ASN A 63 -19.43 -22.23 12.92
N SER A 64 -18.34 -21.52 12.59
CA SER A 64 -18.14 -20.81 11.32
C SER A 64 -18.14 -21.71 10.07
N ASN A 65 -18.18 -23.04 10.24
CA ASN A 65 -18.25 -24.00 9.13
C ASN A 65 -19.68 -24.35 8.67
N ALA A 66 -20.73 -23.88 9.35
CA ALA A 66 -22.12 -24.19 9.01
C ALA A 66 -22.89 -23.04 8.30
N LEU A 67 -22.30 -21.84 8.24
CA LEU A 67 -22.89 -20.70 7.53
C LEU A 67 -22.61 -20.82 6.04
N GLY A 68 -23.62 -21.17 5.25
CA GLY A 68 -23.52 -21.02 3.81
C GLY A 68 -23.46 -19.54 3.42
N PHE A 69 -22.60 -19.23 2.47
CA PHE A 69 -22.31 -17.86 2.04
C PHE A 69 -23.23 -17.47 0.89
N ASP A 70 -23.94 -16.34 1.00
CA ASP A 70 -24.71 -15.78 -0.12
C ASP A 70 -23.80 -14.98 -1.05
N VAL A 71 -22.99 -15.72 -1.82
CA VAL A 71 -22.01 -15.16 -2.76
C VAL A 71 -22.68 -14.26 -3.80
N PRO A 72 -23.79 -14.64 -4.47
CA PRO A 72 -24.44 -13.75 -5.42
C PRO A 72 -24.86 -12.41 -4.80
N LYS A 73 -25.49 -12.43 -3.61
CA LYS A 73 -25.89 -11.20 -2.92
C LYS A 73 -24.69 -10.34 -2.53
N LEU A 74 -23.61 -10.96 -2.05
CA LEU A 74 -22.38 -10.24 -1.73
C LEU A 74 -21.83 -9.52 -2.96
N MET A 75 -21.71 -10.23 -4.09
CA MET A 75 -20.99 -9.76 -5.27
C MET A 75 -21.79 -8.77 -6.13
N ASP A 76 -23.11 -8.72 -5.98
CA ASP A 76 -24.01 -7.94 -6.85
C ASP A 76 -23.60 -6.47 -6.95
N SER A 77 -23.40 -5.80 -5.82
CA SER A 77 -22.97 -4.40 -5.77
C SER A 77 -21.57 -4.19 -6.34
N TRP A 78 -20.66 -5.16 -6.15
CA TRP A 78 -19.28 -5.03 -6.58
C TRP A 78 -19.11 -5.15 -8.10
N ILE A 79 -19.97 -5.90 -8.79
CA ILE A 79 -19.87 -6.04 -10.25
C ILE A 79 -20.75 -5.08 -11.02
N LYS A 80 -21.88 -4.63 -10.43
CA LYS A 80 -22.85 -3.76 -11.13
C LYS A 80 -22.61 -2.27 -10.90
N LYS A 81 -21.93 -1.89 -9.81
CA LYS A 81 -21.75 -0.48 -9.44
C LYS A 81 -20.29 -0.08 -9.60
N THR A 82 -20.06 1.00 -10.34
CA THR A 82 -18.74 1.63 -10.45
C THR A 82 -18.28 2.17 -9.09
N GLY A 83 -16.97 2.28 -8.87
CA GLY A 83 -16.38 2.82 -7.65
C GLY A 83 -16.31 1.81 -6.50
N PHE A 84 -15.96 2.27 -5.31
CA PHE A 84 -15.84 1.46 -4.10
C PHE A 84 -16.04 2.33 -2.85
N PRO A 85 -16.31 1.75 -1.67
CA PRO A 85 -16.58 2.53 -0.48
C PRO A 85 -15.31 2.92 0.30
N VAL A 86 -15.44 4.02 1.05
CA VAL A 86 -14.68 4.29 2.27
C VAL A 86 -15.53 3.85 3.46
N VAL A 87 -14.88 3.22 4.43
CA VAL A 87 -15.48 2.72 5.66
C VAL A 87 -14.96 3.56 6.82
N THR A 88 -15.82 4.36 7.43
CA THR A 88 -15.52 5.19 8.60
C THR A 88 -15.77 4.40 9.87
N VAL A 89 -14.77 4.35 10.75
CA VAL A 89 -14.83 3.65 12.04
C VAL A 89 -14.90 4.66 13.18
N THR A 90 -16.00 4.63 13.93
CA THR A 90 -16.18 5.42 15.16
C THR A 90 -16.18 4.47 16.36
N GLU A 91 -15.21 4.62 17.25
CA GLU A 91 -15.15 3.82 18.48
C GLU A 91 -16.21 4.28 19.49
N THR A 92 -16.76 3.31 20.22
CA THR A 92 -17.64 3.52 21.38
C THR A 92 -17.04 2.80 22.59
N SER A 93 -17.68 2.95 23.75
CA SER A 93 -17.24 2.27 24.98
C SER A 93 -17.33 0.75 24.93
N THR A 94 -18.12 0.18 24.01
CA THR A 94 -18.42 -1.26 23.95
C THR A 94 -18.16 -1.88 22.57
N GLY A 95 -17.72 -1.09 21.60
CA GLY A 95 -17.57 -1.54 20.22
C GLY A 95 -17.22 -0.45 19.24
N ILE A 96 -17.59 -0.68 17.99
CA ILE A 96 -17.38 0.25 16.89
C ILE A 96 -18.69 0.47 16.12
N ARG A 97 -18.93 1.71 15.72
CA ARG A 97 -19.93 2.05 14.72
C ARG A 97 -19.22 2.25 13.40
N VAL A 98 -19.64 1.49 12.40
CA VAL A 98 -18.97 1.40 11.10
C VAL A 98 -19.95 1.89 10.05
N ARG A 99 -19.55 2.93 9.31
CA ARG A 99 -20.34 3.57 8.26
C ARG A 99 -19.64 3.42 6.91
N GLN A 100 -20.39 3.09 5.86
CA GLN A 100 -19.87 3.08 4.50
C GLN A 100 -20.38 4.28 3.71
N ASP A 101 -19.49 4.92 2.95
CA ASP A 101 -19.83 5.95 1.97
C ASP A 101 -19.02 5.70 0.70
N ARG A 102 -19.49 6.17 -0.46
CA ARG A 102 -18.71 6.09 -1.70
C ARG A 102 -17.40 6.88 -1.52
N PHE A 103 -16.28 6.25 -1.84
CA PHE A 103 -14.99 6.95 -1.88
C PHE A 103 -14.86 7.73 -3.19
N LEU A 104 -14.58 9.03 -3.08
CA LEU A 104 -14.20 9.90 -4.18
C LEU A 104 -12.87 10.57 -3.85
N GLU A 105 -11.97 10.70 -4.82
CA GLU A 105 -10.73 11.46 -4.62
C GLU A 105 -10.98 12.96 -4.40
N THR A 106 -12.17 13.44 -4.76
CA THR A 106 -12.56 14.86 -4.69
C THR A 106 -13.20 15.25 -3.35
N GLY A 107 -13.39 14.34 -2.41
CA GLY A 107 -13.99 14.65 -1.12
C GLY A 107 -15.09 13.69 -0.66
N ILE A 108 -15.89 14.20 0.28
CA ILE A 108 -17.09 13.53 0.78
C ILE A 108 -18.10 13.41 -0.37
N ALA A 109 -18.62 12.21 -0.60
CA ALA A 109 -19.65 11.99 -1.60
C ALA A 109 -20.96 12.67 -1.22
N GLU A 110 -21.52 13.45 -2.14
CA GLU A 110 -22.88 13.99 -2.04
C GLU A 110 -23.91 12.85 -2.07
N GLU A 111 -25.12 13.10 -1.57
CA GLU A 111 -26.19 12.10 -1.47
C GLU A 111 -26.47 11.39 -2.80
N LYS A 112 -26.54 12.16 -3.90
CA LYS A 112 -26.76 11.66 -5.27
C LYS A 112 -25.70 10.66 -5.73
N ASP A 113 -24.46 10.83 -5.27
CA ASP A 113 -23.33 9.97 -5.63
C ASP A 113 -23.20 8.81 -4.63
N ASN A 114 -23.79 8.94 -3.45
CA ASN A 114 -23.62 8.02 -2.34
C ASN A 114 -24.78 7.00 -2.20
N GLU A 115 -25.66 6.83 -3.18
CA GLU A 115 -26.82 5.92 -3.09
C GLU A 115 -26.46 4.44 -2.97
N THR A 116 -25.27 4.05 -3.44
CA THR A 116 -24.86 2.63 -3.46
C THR A 116 -24.56 2.12 -2.05
N LEU A 117 -25.15 0.97 -1.71
CA LEU A 117 -24.75 0.15 -0.57
C LEU A 117 -23.98 -1.06 -1.09
N TRP A 118 -22.77 -1.27 -0.55
CA TRP A 118 -21.99 -2.47 -0.78
C TRP A 118 -22.19 -3.44 0.38
N SER A 119 -22.27 -4.73 0.06
CA SER A 119 -22.12 -5.78 1.09
C SER A 119 -20.63 -5.98 1.33
N ILE A 120 -20.11 -5.44 2.44
CA ILE A 120 -18.67 -5.35 2.71
C ILE A 120 -18.25 -6.38 3.77
N PRO A 121 -17.41 -7.37 3.42
CA PRO A 121 -16.71 -8.19 4.41
C PRO A 121 -15.70 -7.34 5.19
N LEU A 122 -15.97 -7.10 6.47
CA LEU A 122 -15.18 -6.17 7.29
C LEU A 122 -13.78 -6.73 7.64
N ASN A 123 -13.58 -8.05 7.58
CA ASN A 123 -12.31 -8.72 7.87
C ASN A 123 -11.60 -8.11 9.10
N ILE A 124 -12.24 -8.22 10.26
CA ILE A 124 -11.82 -7.53 11.48
C ILE A 124 -10.67 -8.33 12.12
N LEU A 125 -9.46 -7.76 12.07
CA LEU A 125 -8.30 -8.24 12.81
C LEU A 125 -8.40 -7.76 14.26
N THR A 126 -8.21 -8.69 15.20
CA THR A 126 -8.06 -8.47 16.64
C THR A 126 -6.93 -9.35 17.18
N GLN A 127 -6.65 -9.27 18.47
CA GLN A 127 -5.76 -10.19 19.17
C GLN A 127 -6.52 -11.06 20.18
N ASP A 128 -6.13 -12.33 20.30
CA ASP A 128 -6.62 -13.20 21.36
C ASP A 128 -6.00 -12.83 22.74
N ALA A 129 -6.36 -13.59 23.78
CA ALA A 129 -5.84 -13.35 25.14
C ALA A 129 -4.31 -13.50 25.27
N LYS A 130 -3.65 -14.14 24.29
CA LYS A 130 -2.19 -14.32 24.24
C LYS A 130 -1.52 -13.36 23.27
N GLY A 131 -2.25 -12.39 22.70
CA GLY A 131 -1.71 -11.43 21.73
C GLY A 131 -1.64 -11.95 20.29
N LYS A 132 -2.11 -13.16 20.01
CA LYS A 132 -2.04 -13.74 18.66
C LYS A 132 -3.10 -13.12 17.75
N PRO A 133 -2.78 -12.79 16.48
CA PRO A 133 -3.77 -12.29 15.52
C PRO A 133 -4.92 -13.28 15.31
N VAL A 134 -6.14 -12.76 15.37
CA VAL A 134 -7.40 -13.43 15.02
C VAL A 134 -8.14 -12.55 14.04
N VAL A 135 -8.60 -13.12 12.92
CA VAL A 135 -9.35 -12.38 11.90
C VAL A 135 -10.76 -12.93 11.80
N ASP A 136 -11.75 -12.12 12.13
CA ASP A 136 -13.14 -12.41 11.80
C ASP A 136 -13.41 -12.06 10.34
N ARG A 137 -13.60 -13.10 9.52
CA ARG A 137 -13.90 -13.01 8.08
C ARG A 137 -15.39 -13.06 7.77
N THR A 138 -16.24 -13.21 8.78
CA THR A 138 -17.68 -13.47 8.59
C THR A 138 -18.54 -12.22 8.75
N THR A 139 -18.07 -11.24 9.52
CA THR A 139 -18.79 -9.99 9.73
C THR A 139 -18.96 -9.19 8.43
N LEU A 140 -20.22 -8.88 8.10
CA LEU A 140 -20.61 -8.05 6.96
C LEU A 140 -21.19 -6.72 7.43
N LEU A 141 -20.88 -5.66 6.69
CA LEU A 141 -21.64 -4.42 6.69
C LEU A 141 -22.53 -4.39 5.45
N GLU A 142 -23.84 -4.44 5.64
CA GLU A 142 -24.84 -4.46 4.55
C GLU A 142 -25.71 -3.18 4.52
N THR A 143 -25.63 -2.38 5.58
CA THR A 143 -26.38 -1.12 5.73
C THR A 143 -25.44 0.08 5.64
N ARG A 144 -26.01 1.29 5.61
CA ARG A 144 -25.23 2.54 5.60
C ARG A 144 -24.31 2.64 6.81
N GLU A 145 -24.82 2.28 7.99
CA GLU A 145 -24.12 2.33 9.25
C GLU A 145 -24.62 1.22 10.17
N GLN A 146 -23.69 0.53 10.83
CA GLN A 146 -24.01 -0.57 11.75
C GLN A 146 -23.05 -0.58 12.94
N TYR A 147 -23.56 -1.02 14.10
CA TYR A 147 -22.77 -1.22 15.30
C TYR A 147 -22.26 -2.67 15.40
N PHE A 148 -21.00 -2.83 15.80
CA PHE A 148 -20.38 -4.12 16.06
C PHE A 148 -19.72 -4.12 17.46
N PRO A 149 -20.05 -5.08 18.34
CA PRO A 149 -19.40 -5.19 19.64
C PRO A 149 -17.92 -5.55 19.44
N LEU A 150 -17.04 -4.81 20.12
CA LEU A 150 -15.60 -4.96 19.98
C LEU A 150 -14.88 -4.36 21.19
N ASP A 151 -13.86 -5.06 21.69
CA ASP A 151 -12.99 -4.50 22.72
C ASP A 151 -12.02 -3.49 22.09
N THR A 152 -12.40 -2.21 22.11
CA THR A 152 -11.60 -1.11 21.56
C THR A 152 -10.37 -0.76 22.41
N SER A 153 -10.23 -1.31 23.61
CA SER A 153 -9.00 -1.14 24.39
C SER A 153 -7.81 -1.90 23.76
N LYS A 154 -8.10 -2.96 23.01
CA LYS A 154 -7.10 -3.78 22.32
C LYS A 154 -6.81 -3.26 20.91
N THR A 155 -5.73 -3.79 20.33
CA THR A 155 -5.42 -3.60 18.91
C THR A 155 -6.50 -4.24 18.05
N PHE A 156 -7.01 -3.47 17.10
CA PHE A 156 -7.84 -3.99 16.02
C PHE A 156 -7.60 -3.22 14.73
N LYS A 157 -7.95 -3.85 13.61
CA LYS A 157 -7.93 -3.25 12.27
C LYS A 157 -8.96 -3.95 11.37
N LEU A 158 -9.81 -3.18 10.73
CA LEU A 158 -10.66 -3.63 9.61
C LEU A 158 -9.83 -3.81 8.33
N ASN A 159 -10.37 -4.60 7.41
CA ASN A 159 -9.73 -4.96 6.15
C ASN A 159 -8.38 -5.68 6.36
N ALA A 160 -8.35 -6.72 7.20
CA ALA A 160 -7.15 -7.51 7.47
C ALA A 160 -6.52 -8.06 6.17
N GLY A 161 -5.20 -7.87 6.03
CA GLY A 161 -4.41 -8.22 4.85
C GLY A 161 -4.76 -7.42 3.59
N THR A 162 -5.51 -6.32 3.74
CA THR A 162 -5.92 -5.41 2.64
C THR A 162 -6.58 -6.17 1.49
N ASN A 163 -7.46 -7.12 1.84
CA ASN A 163 -8.09 -8.03 0.88
C ASN A 163 -9.39 -7.46 0.30
N GLY A 164 -10.06 -6.58 1.04
CA GLY A 164 -11.27 -5.89 0.63
C GLY A 164 -10.97 -4.67 -0.25
N ILE A 165 -11.85 -4.41 -1.22
CA ILE A 165 -11.75 -3.24 -2.08
C ILE A 165 -12.48 -2.07 -1.42
N TYR A 166 -11.99 -1.64 -0.28
CA TYR A 166 -12.50 -0.46 0.42
C TYR A 166 -11.38 0.12 1.26
N ARG A 167 -11.48 1.43 1.49
CA ARG A 167 -10.54 2.15 2.37
C ARG A 167 -11.10 2.23 3.77
N VAL A 168 -10.25 2.21 4.78
CA VAL A 168 -10.71 2.37 6.17
C VAL A 168 -10.24 3.71 6.73
N LEU A 169 -11.20 4.54 7.12
CA LEU A 169 -10.96 5.80 7.79
C LEU A 169 -11.08 5.60 9.31
N TYR A 170 -9.96 5.78 10.00
CA TYR A 170 -9.88 5.80 11.45
C TYR A 170 -9.64 7.23 11.95
N ILE A 171 -10.05 7.50 13.20
CA ILE A 171 -9.62 8.70 13.92
C ILE A 171 -8.13 8.64 14.24
N SER A 172 -7.51 9.81 14.43
CA SER A 172 -6.05 9.94 14.65
C SER A 172 -5.56 9.12 15.84
N GLU A 173 -6.33 9.02 16.92
CA GLU A 173 -5.98 8.26 18.12
C GLU A 173 -5.83 6.76 17.85
N ARG A 174 -6.70 6.19 17.00
CA ARG A 174 -6.61 4.78 16.59
C ARG A 174 -5.42 4.57 15.66
N LEU A 175 -5.18 5.50 14.72
CA LEU A 175 -3.99 5.44 13.86
C LEU A 175 -2.70 5.45 14.67
N SER A 176 -2.61 6.25 15.72
CA SER A 176 -1.45 6.24 16.63
C SER A 176 -1.28 4.88 17.34
N LYS A 177 -2.36 4.24 17.79
CA LYS A 177 -2.28 2.88 18.36
C LYS A 177 -1.83 1.84 17.34
N ILE A 178 -2.35 1.93 16.11
CA ILE A 178 -1.93 1.07 14.98
C ILE A 178 -0.44 1.27 14.70
N ALA A 179 0.01 2.52 14.63
CA ALA A 179 1.41 2.87 14.41
C ALA A 179 2.34 2.27 15.50
N GLN A 180 1.93 2.33 16.77
CA GLN A 180 2.67 1.71 17.88
C GLN A 180 2.72 0.18 17.78
N GLU A 181 1.66 -0.46 17.30
CA GLU A 181 1.64 -1.91 17.10
C GLU A 181 2.53 -2.34 15.92
N ILE A 182 2.64 -1.54 14.86
CA ILE A 182 3.54 -1.82 13.71
C ILE A 182 5.00 -1.92 14.17
N LEU A 183 5.40 -1.13 15.17
CA LEU A 183 6.76 -1.06 15.71
C LEU A 183 7.19 -2.30 16.50
N LYS A 184 6.25 -3.17 16.87
CA LYS A 184 6.57 -4.35 17.68
C LYS A 184 7.24 -5.42 16.81
N SER A 185 8.26 -6.10 17.36
CA SER A 185 8.91 -7.23 16.69
C SER A 185 7.95 -8.40 16.44
N ASP A 186 6.93 -8.55 17.27
CA ASP A 186 5.86 -9.55 17.19
C ASP A 186 4.53 -8.94 16.71
N SER A 187 4.60 -7.85 15.93
CA SER A 187 3.41 -7.15 15.43
C SER A 187 2.39 -8.09 14.82
N CYS A 188 1.11 -7.88 15.12
CA CYS A 188 0.02 -8.67 14.54
C CYS A 188 -0.31 -8.29 13.07
N PHE A 189 0.31 -7.24 12.51
CA PHE A 189 0.06 -6.78 11.16
C PHE A 189 0.92 -7.47 10.12
N THR A 190 0.29 -7.92 9.04
CA THR A 190 0.97 -8.47 7.86
C THR A 190 1.65 -7.37 7.05
N LEU A 191 2.57 -7.76 6.16
CA LEU A 191 3.13 -6.85 5.15
C LEU A 191 2.02 -6.13 4.38
N GLU A 192 0.98 -6.85 3.94
CA GLU A 192 -0.15 -6.27 3.22
C GLU A 192 -0.97 -5.28 4.06
N ASP A 193 -1.07 -5.47 5.37
CA ASP A 193 -1.71 -4.51 6.26
C ASP A 193 -0.90 -3.21 6.32
N LYS A 194 0.42 -3.30 6.47
CA LYS A 194 1.32 -2.14 6.49
C LYS A 194 1.25 -1.35 5.18
N LEU A 195 1.31 -2.04 4.04
CA LEU A 195 1.16 -1.44 2.71
C LEU A 195 -0.21 -0.77 2.54
N GLY A 196 -1.28 -1.44 2.98
CA GLY A 196 -2.64 -0.92 2.90
C GLY A 196 -2.84 0.33 3.76
N LEU A 197 -2.29 0.35 4.96
CA LEU A 197 -2.39 1.49 5.88
C LEU A 197 -1.74 2.75 5.30
N VAL A 198 -0.53 2.64 4.74
CA VAL A 198 0.14 3.79 4.08
C VAL A 198 -0.71 4.27 2.89
N LYS A 199 -1.16 3.35 2.03
CA LYS A 199 -1.98 3.69 0.84
C LYS A 199 -3.33 4.31 1.19
N ASP A 200 -3.98 3.83 2.25
CA ASP A 200 -5.26 4.38 2.72
C ASP A 200 -5.05 5.76 3.32
N CYS A 201 -4.09 5.92 4.23
CA CYS A 201 -3.80 7.21 4.85
C CYS A 201 -3.51 8.29 3.80
N MET A 202 -2.72 7.97 2.79
CA MET A 202 -2.39 8.91 1.71
C MET A 202 -3.59 9.25 0.84
N ALA A 203 -4.36 8.26 0.40
CA ALA A 203 -5.53 8.50 -0.42
C ALA A 203 -6.66 9.24 0.33
N LEU A 204 -6.86 8.92 1.61
CA LEU A 204 -7.84 9.61 2.47
C LEU A 204 -7.42 11.05 2.73
N SER A 205 -6.11 11.31 2.86
CA SER A 205 -5.58 12.68 2.99
C SER A 205 -5.77 13.48 1.70
N LYS A 206 -5.48 12.88 0.54
CA LYS A 206 -5.71 13.50 -0.77
C LYS A 206 -7.18 13.84 -0.99
N ALA A 207 -8.08 12.96 -0.54
CA ALA A 207 -9.52 13.16 -0.58
C ALA A 207 -10.05 14.11 0.52
N ALA A 208 -9.18 14.76 1.29
CA ALA A 208 -9.56 15.64 2.41
C ALA A 208 -10.47 14.99 3.48
N LEU A 209 -10.48 13.66 3.57
CA LEU A 209 -11.21 12.90 4.59
C LEU A 209 -10.39 12.74 5.89
N MET A 210 -9.07 12.93 5.78
CA MET A 210 -8.13 12.86 6.90
C MET A 210 -7.10 13.99 6.76
N ARG A 211 -6.53 14.43 7.88
CA ARG A 211 -5.41 15.36 7.86
C ARG A 211 -4.15 14.66 7.35
N LEU A 212 -3.41 15.32 6.46
CA LEU A 212 -2.11 14.84 5.97
C LEU A 212 -1.12 14.56 7.11
N SER A 213 -1.15 15.37 8.17
CA SER A 213 -0.30 15.13 9.35
C SER A 213 -0.54 13.78 10.01
N SER A 214 -1.76 13.23 9.97
CA SER A 214 -2.03 11.88 10.47
C SER A 214 -1.39 10.80 9.59
N ALA A 215 -1.35 10.99 8.27
CA ALA A 215 -0.64 10.09 7.36
C ALA A 215 0.88 10.16 7.55
N LEU A 216 1.43 11.38 7.67
CA LEU A 216 2.86 11.58 7.91
C LEU A 216 3.31 11.02 9.26
N ASN A 217 2.48 11.14 10.31
CA ASN A 217 2.76 10.53 11.62
C ASN A 217 2.79 8.99 11.55
N LEU A 218 1.93 8.38 10.72
CA LEU A 218 2.01 6.93 10.50
C LEU A 218 3.32 6.56 9.81
N ILE A 219 3.73 7.29 8.77
CA ILE A 219 5.00 7.06 8.06
C ILE A 219 6.19 7.25 9.02
N ASP A 220 6.16 8.30 9.84
CA ASP A 220 7.17 8.60 10.86
C ASP A 220 7.36 7.44 11.85
N ALA A 221 6.25 6.81 12.27
CA ALA A 221 6.32 5.65 13.14
C ALA A 221 6.91 4.41 12.46
N MET A 222 6.99 4.35 11.12
CA MET A 222 7.53 3.21 10.38
C MET A 222 9.04 3.33 10.09
N ARG A 223 9.76 4.23 10.78
CA ARG A 223 11.22 4.45 10.63
C ARG A 223 12.08 3.20 10.80
N GLN A 224 11.61 2.21 11.55
CA GLN A 224 12.34 0.94 11.80
C GLN A 224 11.85 -0.21 10.91
N GLU A 225 11.03 0.09 9.89
CA GLU A 225 10.61 -0.90 8.92
C GLU A 225 11.80 -1.46 8.13
N GLU A 226 11.77 -2.75 7.82
CA GLU A 226 12.84 -3.44 7.09
C GLU A 226 12.38 -3.91 5.71
N GLU A 227 11.06 -4.06 5.51
CA GLU A 227 10.49 -4.56 4.27
C GLU A 227 10.57 -3.51 3.14
N TYR A 228 11.30 -3.83 2.07
CA TYR A 228 11.47 -2.96 0.90
C TYR A 228 10.14 -2.49 0.33
N LEU A 229 9.15 -3.39 0.21
CA LEU A 229 7.85 -3.05 -0.39
C LEU A 229 7.13 -1.94 0.38
N VAL A 230 7.32 -1.86 1.69
CA VAL A 230 6.75 -0.79 2.52
C VAL A 230 7.46 0.52 2.23
N TRP A 231 8.79 0.52 2.21
CA TRP A 231 9.59 1.69 1.85
C TRP A 231 9.31 2.19 0.44
N SER A 232 9.10 1.29 -0.53
CA SER A 232 8.68 1.62 -1.90
C SER A 232 7.31 2.29 -1.95
N THR A 233 6.41 1.91 -1.04
CA THR A 233 5.09 2.55 -0.92
C THR A 233 5.18 3.92 -0.25
N ILE A 234 6.03 4.05 0.77
CA ILE A 234 6.32 5.32 1.45
C ILE A 234 6.97 6.30 0.49
N SER A 235 8.03 5.88 -0.22
CA SER A 235 8.75 6.71 -1.19
C SER A 235 7.81 7.29 -2.24
N LYS A 236 7.00 6.44 -2.88
CA LYS A 236 6.02 6.89 -3.87
C LYS A 236 5.00 7.87 -3.30
N SER A 237 4.58 7.66 -2.05
CA SER A 237 3.66 8.57 -1.37
C SER A 237 4.28 9.95 -1.13
N LEU A 238 5.58 9.99 -0.79
CA LEU A 238 6.33 11.23 -0.60
C LEU A 238 6.60 11.93 -1.94
N ASP A 239 6.88 11.17 -3.01
CA ASP A 239 6.99 11.72 -4.37
C ASP A 239 5.67 12.38 -4.82
N ASP A 240 4.54 11.69 -4.60
CA ASP A 240 3.20 12.22 -4.92
C ASP A 240 2.93 13.54 -4.16
N ILE A 241 3.26 13.60 -2.87
CA ILE A 241 3.22 14.80 -2.02
C ILE A 241 4.09 15.91 -2.61
N SER A 242 5.38 15.64 -2.82
CA SER A 242 6.37 16.59 -3.31
C SER A 242 5.93 17.19 -4.67
N SER A 243 5.34 16.36 -5.53
CA SER A 243 4.87 16.76 -6.86
C SER A 243 3.73 17.80 -6.85
N ILE A 244 2.95 17.88 -5.76
CA ILE A 244 1.83 18.83 -5.64
C ILE A 244 2.34 20.25 -5.34
N TRP A 245 3.47 20.37 -4.62
CA TRP A 245 3.97 21.64 -4.11
C TRP A 245 5.22 22.14 -4.82
N LYS A 246 5.49 21.71 -6.07
CA LYS A 246 6.71 22.04 -6.85
C LYS A 246 7.13 23.51 -6.77
N ASP A 247 6.17 24.44 -6.80
CA ASP A 247 6.44 25.88 -6.80
C ASP A 247 6.52 26.51 -5.39
N ARG A 248 6.54 25.70 -4.32
CA ARG A 248 6.49 26.14 -2.91
C ARG A 248 7.75 25.69 -2.17
N THR A 249 8.81 26.47 -2.31
CA THR A 249 10.13 26.18 -1.73
C THR A 249 10.07 25.93 -0.23
N GLU A 250 9.28 26.70 0.52
CA GLU A 250 9.16 26.58 1.97
C GLU A 250 8.55 25.24 2.41
N ILE A 251 7.72 24.62 1.56
CA ILE A 251 7.14 23.29 1.83
C ILE A 251 8.16 22.20 1.48
N HIS A 252 8.86 22.35 0.35
CA HIS A 252 9.89 21.39 -0.07
C HIS A 252 11.03 21.29 0.94
N GLU A 253 11.49 22.41 1.52
CA GLU A 253 12.57 22.35 2.53
C GLU A 253 12.21 21.47 3.72
N VAL A 254 10.98 21.58 4.23
CA VAL A 254 10.48 20.77 5.35
C VAL A 254 10.24 19.32 4.93
N LEU A 255 9.71 19.09 3.72
CA LEU A 255 9.55 17.73 3.19
C LEU A 255 10.89 17.04 2.96
N ASP A 256 11.89 17.75 2.44
CA ASP A 256 13.24 17.25 2.24
C ASP A 256 13.88 16.89 3.58
N GLU A 257 13.69 17.71 4.62
CA GLU A 257 14.16 17.38 5.97
C GLU A 257 13.50 16.10 6.49
N PHE A 258 12.19 15.97 6.30
CA PHE A 258 11.47 14.76 6.68
C PHE A 258 11.98 13.53 5.90
N CYS A 259 12.15 13.64 4.57
CA CYS A 259 12.72 12.59 3.72
C CYS A 259 14.13 12.18 4.19
N ARG A 260 15.04 13.15 4.44
CA ARG A 260 16.38 12.87 4.96
C ARG A 260 16.30 12.12 6.28
N SER A 261 15.41 12.53 7.18
CA SER A 261 15.25 11.85 8.48
C SER A 261 14.84 10.38 8.34
N LEU A 262 14.08 10.03 7.30
CA LEU A 262 13.60 8.67 7.04
C LEU A 262 14.66 7.80 6.34
N PHE A 263 15.26 8.30 5.26
CA PHE A 263 16.09 7.49 4.36
C PHE A 263 17.58 7.50 4.71
N LYS A 264 18.11 8.57 5.31
CA LYS A 264 19.53 8.65 5.67
C LYS A 264 19.99 7.53 6.62
N PRO A 265 19.21 7.11 7.63
CA PRO A 265 19.56 5.95 8.46
C PRO A 265 19.73 4.66 7.65
N ILE A 266 18.90 4.46 6.61
CA ILE A 266 18.97 3.28 5.74
C ILE A 266 20.26 3.32 4.91
N VAL A 267 20.60 4.49 4.33
CA VAL A 267 21.88 4.66 3.61
C VAL A 267 23.07 4.39 4.53
N LYS A 268 23.04 4.87 5.78
CA LYS A 268 24.10 4.57 6.76
C LYS A 268 24.21 3.08 7.09
N LYS A 269 23.09 2.35 7.12
CA LYS A 269 23.05 0.90 7.40
C LYS A 269 23.55 0.07 6.21
N LEU A 270 23.14 0.42 4.99
CA LEU A 270 23.36 -0.38 3.78
C LEU A 270 24.57 0.02 2.94
N GLY A 271 25.10 1.24 3.15
CA GLY A 271 26.20 1.80 2.37
C GLY A 271 25.84 2.02 0.89
N TYR A 272 26.87 2.15 0.06
CA TYR A 272 26.76 2.48 -1.37
C TYR A 272 27.24 1.35 -2.29
N ASP A 273 27.81 0.29 -1.71
CA ASP A 273 28.42 -0.81 -2.46
C ASP A 273 27.45 -2.00 -2.49
N TYR A 274 27.35 -2.61 -3.67
CA TYR A 274 26.41 -3.70 -3.95
C TYR A 274 27.17 -5.02 -3.97
N SER A 275 26.65 -6.01 -3.24
CA SER A 275 27.24 -7.34 -3.16
C SER A 275 26.42 -8.35 -3.97
N ALA A 276 27.08 -9.33 -4.56
CA ALA A 276 26.41 -10.47 -5.21
C ALA A 276 25.58 -11.32 -4.22
N ASN A 277 25.84 -11.18 -2.91
CA ASN A 277 25.08 -11.85 -1.84
C ASN A 277 23.89 -11.01 -1.34
N ASP A 278 23.73 -9.77 -1.81
CA ASP A 278 22.57 -8.96 -1.43
C ASP A 278 21.30 -9.57 -2.02
N SER A 279 20.23 -9.64 -1.23
CA SER A 279 18.92 -9.96 -1.77
C SER A 279 18.44 -8.83 -2.69
N MET A 280 17.52 -9.16 -3.60
CA MET A 280 16.91 -8.15 -4.47
C MET A 280 16.26 -7.01 -3.66
N ASP A 281 15.61 -7.33 -2.54
CA ASP A 281 14.98 -6.34 -1.66
C ASP A 281 16.01 -5.41 -1.01
N ILE A 282 17.17 -5.92 -0.59
CA ILE A 282 18.25 -5.09 -0.03
C ILE A 282 18.81 -4.16 -1.09
N THR A 283 19.08 -4.67 -2.29
CA THR A 283 19.53 -3.87 -3.45
C THR A 283 18.54 -2.74 -3.74
N GLN A 284 17.26 -3.06 -3.85
CA GLN A 284 16.22 -2.08 -4.18
C GLN A 284 16.00 -1.05 -3.05
N LEU A 285 16.06 -1.49 -1.79
CA LEU A 285 15.96 -0.60 -0.63
C LEU A 285 17.14 0.37 -0.58
N ARG A 286 18.37 -0.11 -0.81
CA ARG A 286 19.58 0.73 -0.90
C ARG A 286 19.43 1.79 -1.97
N THR A 287 19.08 1.38 -3.20
CA THR A 287 18.89 2.30 -4.33
C THR A 287 17.82 3.34 -4.04
N THR A 288 16.69 2.91 -3.47
CA THR A 288 15.58 3.81 -3.13
C THR A 288 15.99 4.84 -2.08
N ALA A 289 16.67 4.41 -1.01
CA ALA A 289 17.12 5.29 0.06
C ALA A 289 18.14 6.32 -0.43
N ILE A 290 19.14 5.89 -1.21
CA ILE A 290 20.14 6.81 -1.80
C ILE A 290 19.45 7.82 -2.71
N SER A 291 18.56 7.37 -3.59
CA SER A 291 17.85 8.26 -4.53
C SER A 291 17.01 9.31 -3.80
N HIS A 292 16.31 8.93 -2.73
CA HIS A 292 15.52 9.87 -1.93
C HIS A 292 16.39 10.85 -1.14
N CYS A 293 17.56 10.41 -0.66
CA CYS A 293 18.53 11.33 -0.07
C CYS A 293 19.10 12.32 -1.09
N VAL A 294 19.33 11.91 -2.34
CA VAL A 294 19.74 12.81 -3.44
C VAL A 294 18.65 13.86 -3.72
N VAL A 295 17.40 13.42 -3.91
CA VAL A 295 16.25 14.31 -4.13
C VAL A 295 16.13 15.32 -2.99
N ALA A 296 16.25 14.83 -1.75
CA ALA A 296 16.18 15.64 -0.54
C ALA A 296 17.49 16.39 -0.22
N LYS A 297 18.44 16.46 -1.17
CA LYS A 297 19.68 17.26 -1.09
C LYS A 297 20.54 16.95 0.14
N ASP A 298 20.60 15.68 0.55
CA ASP A 298 21.48 15.27 1.64
C ASP A 298 22.95 15.43 1.22
N THR A 299 23.67 16.29 1.93
CA THR A 299 25.04 16.68 1.55
C THR A 299 26.02 15.51 1.55
N ASP A 300 25.88 14.55 2.45
CA ASP A 300 26.81 13.42 2.56
C ASP A 300 26.64 12.48 1.36
N VAL A 301 25.38 12.19 1.01
CA VAL A 301 25.04 11.36 -0.14
C VAL A 301 25.42 12.03 -1.46
N VAL A 302 25.11 13.32 -1.62
CA VAL A 302 25.48 14.10 -2.81
C VAL A 302 27.00 14.11 -2.98
N ASN A 303 27.76 14.39 -1.92
CA ASN A 303 29.23 14.43 -2.00
C ASN A 303 29.84 13.07 -2.34
N GLU A 304 29.30 11.97 -1.82
CA GLU A 304 29.76 10.63 -2.16
C GLU A 304 29.53 10.29 -3.65
N LEU A 305 28.35 10.61 -4.19
CA LEU A 305 28.07 10.37 -5.61
C LEU A 305 28.89 11.28 -6.52
N ARG A 306 29.10 12.54 -6.15
CA ARG A 306 30.05 13.44 -6.84
C ARG A 306 31.45 12.85 -6.88
N ARG A 307 31.95 12.35 -5.74
CA ARG A 307 33.29 11.73 -5.65
C ARG A 307 33.43 10.52 -6.58
N ARG A 308 32.38 9.71 -6.73
CA ARG A 308 32.36 8.58 -7.67
C ARG A 308 32.37 9.05 -9.12
N PHE A 309 31.59 10.07 -9.47
CA PHE A 309 31.59 10.64 -10.81
C PHE A 309 32.90 11.35 -11.16
N ASP A 310 33.50 12.06 -10.22
CA ASP A 310 34.81 12.72 -10.38
C ASP A 310 35.93 11.69 -10.67
N HIS A 311 35.83 10.49 -10.08
CA HIS A 311 36.76 9.40 -10.39
C HIS A 311 36.64 9.01 -11.87
N TYR A 312 35.40 8.74 -12.33
CA TYR A 312 35.11 8.43 -13.72
C TYR A 312 35.62 9.52 -14.68
N MET A 313 35.37 10.80 -14.39
CA MET A 313 35.85 11.92 -15.21
C MET A 313 37.38 11.97 -15.33
N LYS A 314 38.12 11.56 -14.30
CA LYS A 314 39.59 11.58 -14.28
C LYS A 314 40.24 10.37 -14.93
N THR A 315 39.61 9.20 -14.83
CA THR A 315 40.24 7.92 -15.21
C THR A 315 39.57 7.25 -16.40
N GLY A 316 38.33 7.62 -16.72
CA GLY A 316 37.45 6.87 -17.62
C GLY A 316 36.92 5.56 -17.02
N ASP A 317 37.22 5.27 -15.75
CA ASP A 317 36.80 4.05 -15.04
C ASP A 317 35.47 4.29 -14.31
N ASP A 318 34.40 3.64 -14.77
CA ASP A 318 33.06 3.69 -14.18
C ASP A 318 32.81 2.58 -13.15
N SER A 319 33.78 1.73 -12.84
CA SER A 319 33.62 0.60 -11.90
C SER A 319 33.26 1.02 -10.46
N LYS A 320 33.41 2.32 -10.14
CA LYS A 320 33.00 2.92 -8.86
C LYS A 320 31.54 3.37 -8.83
N ILE A 321 30.83 3.31 -9.96
CA ILE A 321 29.42 3.66 -10.08
C ILE A 321 28.65 2.35 -10.31
N PRO A 322 28.04 1.75 -9.27
CA PRO A 322 27.17 0.60 -9.45
C PRO A 322 26.05 0.91 -10.44
N ALA A 323 25.65 -0.07 -11.25
CA ALA A 323 24.59 0.09 -12.26
C ALA A 323 23.30 0.67 -11.65
N ASP A 324 22.92 0.21 -10.46
CA ASP A 324 21.75 0.70 -9.73
C ASP A 324 21.84 2.17 -9.29
N LEU A 325 23.05 2.74 -9.21
CA LEU A 325 23.30 4.13 -8.82
C LEU A 325 23.64 5.05 -10.00
N GLU A 326 23.65 4.55 -11.24
CA GLU A 326 23.97 5.36 -12.43
C GLU A 326 23.09 6.60 -12.50
N SER A 327 21.76 6.45 -12.47
CA SER A 327 20.84 7.60 -12.56
C SER A 327 21.01 8.58 -11.39
N ALA A 328 21.10 8.10 -10.16
CA ALA A 328 21.32 8.98 -9.00
C ALA A 328 22.66 9.75 -9.12
N THR A 329 23.71 9.09 -9.63
CA THR A 329 25.03 9.68 -9.82
C THR A 329 25.04 10.70 -10.96
N TYR A 330 24.41 10.38 -12.09
CA TYR A 330 24.32 11.27 -13.25
C TYR A 330 23.47 12.49 -12.94
N ARG A 331 22.34 12.30 -12.24
CA ARG A 331 21.57 13.43 -11.71
C ARG A 331 22.42 14.35 -10.85
N VAL A 332 23.17 13.80 -9.89
CA VAL A 332 24.06 14.61 -9.03
C VAL A 332 25.13 15.33 -9.85
N ALA A 333 25.70 14.68 -10.86
CA ALA A 333 26.69 15.28 -11.75
C ALA A 333 26.11 16.43 -12.56
N VAL A 334 24.88 16.31 -13.08
CA VAL A 334 24.19 17.36 -13.83
C VAL A 334 23.75 18.50 -12.91
N GLU A 335 23.15 18.19 -11.76
CA GLU A 335 22.55 19.18 -10.87
C GLU A 335 23.59 19.99 -10.06
N TYR A 336 24.73 19.38 -9.72
CA TYR A 336 25.75 19.99 -8.86
C TYR A 336 27.13 20.14 -9.53
N GLY A 337 27.30 19.63 -10.75
CA GLY A 337 28.53 19.77 -11.55
C GLY A 337 28.50 21.01 -12.46
N GLY A 338 29.45 21.07 -13.39
CA GLY A 338 29.55 22.10 -14.40
C GLY A 338 29.26 21.58 -15.81
N ARG A 339 29.71 22.36 -16.81
CA ARG A 339 29.45 22.04 -18.22
C ARG A 339 30.12 20.74 -18.67
N ASP A 340 31.27 20.40 -18.09
CA ASP A 340 32.03 19.20 -18.45
C ASP A 340 31.32 17.93 -17.96
N GLU A 341 30.80 17.94 -16.74
CA GLU A 341 30.00 16.86 -16.18
C GLU A 341 28.71 16.65 -16.98
N TYR A 342 28.01 17.74 -17.33
CA TYR A 342 26.84 17.69 -18.21
C TYR A 342 27.16 17.03 -19.55
N ASN A 343 28.25 17.47 -20.20
CA ASN A 343 28.67 16.92 -21.50
C ASN A 343 29.05 15.43 -21.38
N ALA A 344 29.69 15.03 -20.28
CA ALA A 344 30.01 13.63 -20.03
C ALA A 344 28.77 12.76 -19.87
N VAL A 345 27.77 13.20 -19.10
CA VAL A 345 26.48 12.49 -18.97
C VAL A 345 25.74 12.42 -20.32
N LYS A 346 25.78 13.50 -21.11
CA LYS A 346 25.23 13.53 -22.47
C LYS A 346 25.94 12.54 -23.40
N ASP A 347 27.25 12.44 -23.30
CA ASP A 347 28.04 11.48 -24.08
C ASP A 347 27.70 10.03 -23.69
N ILE A 348 27.53 9.76 -22.39
CA ILE A 348 27.04 8.46 -21.89
C ILE A 348 25.66 8.17 -22.50
N PHE A 349 24.72 9.11 -22.50
CA PHE A 349 23.41 8.95 -23.14
C PHE A 349 23.51 8.56 -24.63
N GLN A 350 24.41 9.24 -25.37
CA GLN A 350 24.54 9.06 -26.81
C GLN A 350 25.28 7.79 -27.21
N LYS A 351 26.25 7.36 -26.39
CA LYS A 351 27.21 6.30 -26.72
C LYS A 351 27.01 5.01 -25.93
N SER A 352 26.20 5.00 -24.86
CA SER A 352 26.08 3.83 -24.00
C SER A 352 25.45 2.64 -24.72
N PRO A 353 26.04 1.43 -24.60
CA PRO A 353 25.47 0.20 -25.14
C PRO A 353 24.32 -0.36 -24.28
N THR A 354 24.09 0.14 -23.07
CA THR A 354 23.07 -0.39 -22.15
C THR A 354 21.82 0.50 -22.10
N PRO A 355 20.61 -0.09 -22.20
CA PRO A 355 19.35 0.65 -22.09
C PRO A 355 19.19 1.39 -20.75
N SER A 356 19.72 0.85 -19.64
CA SER A 356 19.62 1.44 -18.30
C SER A 356 20.34 2.79 -18.22
N ALA A 357 21.63 2.84 -18.56
CA ALA A 357 22.42 4.06 -18.56
C ALA A 357 21.82 5.11 -19.52
N LYS A 358 21.29 4.67 -20.67
CA LYS A 358 20.62 5.56 -21.62
C LYS A 358 19.33 6.15 -21.05
N ILE A 359 18.49 5.36 -20.40
CA ILE A 359 17.23 5.87 -19.80
C ILE A 359 17.54 6.81 -18.64
N GLY A 360 18.49 6.46 -17.77
CA GLY A 360 18.92 7.32 -16.65
C GLY A 360 19.40 8.68 -17.14
N ALA A 361 20.40 8.69 -18.02
CA ALA A 361 20.96 9.93 -18.56
C ALA A 361 19.92 10.78 -19.31
N MET A 362 18.93 10.17 -19.99
CA MET A 362 17.84 10.90 -20.64
C MET A 362 16.95 11.65 -19.66
N TYR A 363 16.50 10.99 -18.59
CA TYR A 363 15.63 11.61 -17.59
C TYR A 363 16.37 12.70 -16.81
N ASP A 364 17.64 12.46 -16.48
CA ASP A 364 18.41 13.36 -15.63
C ASP A 364 18.82 14.65 -16.35
N MET A 365 19.08 14.59 -17.66
CA MET A 365 19.29 15.80 -18.48
C MET A 365 18.02 16.66 -18.65
N ALA A 366 16.82 16.09 -18.45
CA ALA A 366 15.55 16.81 -18.63
C ALA A 366 15.12 17.59 -17.38
N LEU A 367 15.86 17.51 -16.27
CA LEU A 367 15.57 18.20 -15.02
C LEU A 367 16.02 19.68 -15.00
N GLU A 368 16.67 20.18 -16.06
CA GLU A 368 16.97 21.60 -16.21
C GLU A 368 15.73 22.42 -16.61
N HIS A 369 15.23 23.23 -15.67
CA HIS A 369 14.45 24.44 -15.94
C HIS A 369 15.07 25.65 -15.23
#